data_AF-A0AAW0Y082-F1
#
_entry.id   AF-A0AAW0Y082-F1
#
_cell.length_a   1.000
_cell.length_b   1.000
_cell.length_c   1.000
_cell.angle_alpha   90.00
_cell.angle_beta   90.00
_cell.angle_gamma   90.00
#
_symmetry.space_group_name_H-M   'P 1'
#
loop_
_entity.id
_entity.type
_entity.pdbx_description
1 polymer ?
#
loop_
_entity_poly.entity_id
_entity_poly.type
_entity_poly.pdbx_seq_one_letter_code
_entity_poly.pdbx_strand_id
1 'polypeptide(L)'
;MVRTWQIILLLLTAKMASSGLTRERRAFSANSQHIYSPSLGSYSLGNPLYKACTERPTIANAQVRCLVSGCRVKCNTGYRLQSGYVSAMLLCNHNTDQLIYHSRPWTPSLTTCTNV
;
A
#
# COMPACT_ATOMS: atom_id res chain seq x y z
N MET A 1 15.94 -22.84 -71.33
CA MET A 1 14.77 -21.95 -71.24
C MET A 1 14.47 -21.75 -69.75
N VAL A 2 15.03 -20.71 -69.12
CA VAL A 2 14.37 -19.41 -68.80
C VAL A 2 13.28 -19.63 -67.72
N ARG A 3 13.30 -19.10 -66.49
CA ARG A 3 14.07 -18.01 -65.86
C ARG A 3 13.96 -18.11 -64.33
N THR A 4 15.09 -17.94 -63.68
CA THR A 4 15.32 -17.66 -62.25
C THR A 4 15.16 -16.15 -61.96
N TRP A 5 13.95 -15.64 -61.72
CA TRP A 5 13.69 -14.28 -61.19
C TRP A 5 12.30 -14.37 -60.53
N GLN A 6 12.02 -14.07 -59.26
CA GLN A 6 12.40 -12.89 -58.49
C GLN A 6 12.48 -13.25 -56.99
N ILE A 7 13.66 -13.03 -56.41
CA ILE A 7 13.80 -12.55 -55.04
C ILE A 7 13.54 -11.05 -55.12
N ILE A 8 12.57 -10.53 -54.37
CA ILE A 8 12.45 -9.15 -53.82
C ILE A 8 11.10 -9.13 -53.10
N LEU A 9 11.11 -9.27 -51.78
CA LEU A 9 11.02 -8.13 -50.85
C LEU A 9 9.57 -7.64 -50.75
N LEU A 10 8.90 -8.03 -49.67
CA LEU A 10 7.97 -7.18 -48.93
C LEU A 10 7.77 -7.83 -47.57
N LEU A 11 8.74 -7.55 -46.71
CA LEU A 11 8.56 -7.13 -45.31
C LEU A 11 7.17 -7.49 -44.76
N LEU A 12 7.02 -8.70 -44.20
CA LEU A 12 6.01 -8.90 -43.17
C LEU A 12 6.44 -8.05 -41.98
N THR A 13 5.96 -6.80 -41.99
CA THR A 13 5.96 -5.91 -40.84
C THR A 13 5.40 -6.67 -39.66
N ALA A 14 6.25 -6.89 -38.66
CA ALA A 14 5.82 -7.28 -37.34
C ALA A 14 4.72 -6.31 -36.91
N LYS A 15 3.46 -6.74 -36.93
CA LYS A 15 2.41 -6.08 -36.17
C LYS A 15 2.71 -6.36 -34.70
N MET A 16 3.63 -5.59 -34.14
CA MET A 16 3.56 -5.26 -32.72
C MET A 16 2.25 -4.49 -32.55
N ALA A 17 1.17 -5.22 -32.29
CA ALA A 17 -0.01 -4.64 -31.69
C ALA A 17 0.40 -4.23 -30.27
N SER A 18 1.00 -3.05 -30.17
CA SER A 18 1.00 -2.25 -28.95
C SER A 18 -0.43 -1.77 -28.71
N SER A 19 -1.31 -2.70 -28.38
CA SER A 19 -2.50 -2.36 -27.61
C SER A 19 -2.01 -1.98 -26.23
N GLY A 20 -1.62 -0.70 -26.12
CA GLY A 20 -1.65 0.04 -24.88
C GLY A 20 -3.07 -0.04 -24.34
N LEU A 21 -3.35 -1.09 -23.57
CA LEU A 21 -4.38 -1.06 -22.55
C LEU A 21 -3.81 -0.24 -21.41
N THR A 22 -3.96 1.06 -21.61
CA THR A 22 -4.14 2.06 -20.59
C THR A 22 -4.85 1.47 -19.37
N ARG A 23 -4.14 1.56 -18.25
CA ARG A 23 -4.70 2.02 -16.98
C ARG A 23 -5.84 1.17 -16.42
N GLU A 24 -5.47 0.06 -15.78
CA GLU A 24 -5.98 -0.19 -14.43
C GLU A 24 -4.98 0.34 -13.41
N ARG A 25 -4.81 1.68 -13.39
CA ARG A 25 -4.82 2.30 -12.06
C ARG A 25 -6.20 1.93 -11.56
N ARG A 26 -6.29 1.01 -10.59
CA ARG A 26 -7.41 1.04 -9.66
C ARG A 26 -7.48 2.49 -9.20
N ALA A 27 -8.39 3.24 -9.80
CA ALA A 27 -8.77 4.54 -9.33
C ALA A 27 -9.39 4.22 -7.97
N PHE A 28 -8.56 4.25 -6.93
CA PHE A 28 -9.06 4.61 -5.62
C PHE A 28 -9.82 5.90 -5.87
N SER A 29 -11.15 5.78 -5.81
CA SER A 29 -12.09 6.86 -6.05
C SER A 29 -11.57 8.09 -5.35
N ALA A 30 -11.13 9.06 -6.16
CA ALA A 30 -10.75 10.38 -5.72
C ALA A 30 -12.04 11.17 -5.45
N ASN A 31 -12.91 10.65 -4.58
CA ASN A 31 -13.81 11.51 -3.81
C ASN A 31 -12.95 12.20 -2.73
N SER A 32 -11.98 12.98 -3.21
CA SER A 32 -11.08 13.81 -2.44
C SER A 32 -11.80 15.12 -2.14
N GLN A 33 -12.69 15.10 -1.16
CA GLN A 33 -13.12 16.30 -0.45
C GLN A 33 -12.94 16.22 1.06
N HIS A 34 -12.11 15.28 1.54
CA HIS A 34 -11.66 15.34 2.92
C HIS A 34 -10.19 15.73 2.97
N ILE A 35 -9.98 17.03 3.07
CA ILE A 35 -8.79 17.62 3.68
C ILE A 35 -8.77 17.09 5.12
N TYR A 36 -8.10 15.94 5.35
CA TYR A 36 -7.88 15.45 6.71
C TYR A 36 -6.66 16.17 7.28
N SER A 37 -6.92 17.37 7.79
CA SER A 37 -5.99 18.08 8.66
C SER A 37 -5.67 17.22 9.88
N PRO A 38 -4.40 17.13 10.32
CA PRO A 38 -4.00 16.39 11.51
C PRO A 38 -4.27 17.26 12.75
N SER A 39 -5.51 17.71 12.92
CA SER A 39 -5.95 18.37 14.15
C SER A 39 -6.76 17.37 14.95
N LEU A 40 -6.34 17.15 16.19
CA LEU A 40 -7.00 16.40 17.25
C LEU A 40 -8.45 16.87 17.46
N GLY A 41 -9.35 16.48 16.56
CA GLY A 41 -10.74 16.88 16.55
C GLY A 41 -11.63 15.67 16.67
N SER A 42 -12.22 15.49 17.84
CA SER A 42 -13.30 14.56 18.13
C SER A 42 -14.40 14.66 17.08
N TYR A 43 -14.65 13.57 16.35
CA TYR A 43 -15.72 13.51 15.36
C TYR A 43 -17.04 13.17 16.08
N SER A 44 -17.94 14.15 16.19
CA SER A 44 -19.32 13.97 16.66
C SER A 44 -20.29 14.20 15.51
N LEU A 45 -20.81 13.12 14.92
CA LEU A 45 -22.05 13.08 14.13
C LEU A 45 -22.52 11.63 13.99
N GLY A 46 -23.41 11.21 14.90
CA GLY A 46 -24.34 10.08 14.74
C GLY A 46 -23.79 8.66 14.66
N ASN A 47 -22.50 8.46 14.45
CA ASN A 47 -21.85 7.15 14.46
C ASN A 47 -21.31 6.83 15.85
N PRO A 48 -21.26 5.55 16.28
CA PRO A 48 -20.58 5.20 17.51
C PRO A 48 -19.18 5.83 17.47
N LEU A 49 -18.88 6.64 18.49
CA LEU A 49 -17.60 7.31 18.68
C LEU A 49 -16.53 6.22 18.79
N TYR A 50 -16.04 5.74 17.65
CA TYR A 50 -14.95 4.78 17.62
C TYR A 50 -13.74 5.50 18.17
N LYS A 51 -13.37 5.13 19.39
CA LYS A 51 -12.15 5.59 20.03
C LYS A 51 -10.99 5.17 19.13
N ALA A 52 -10.27 6.15 18.61
CA ALA A 52 -9.06 5.89 17.86
C ALA A 52 -8.06 5.21 18.79
N CYS A 53 -7.30 4.23 18.28
CA CYS A 53 -6.18 3.69 19.04
C CYS A 53 -5.24 4.84 19.41
N THR A 54 -5.17 5.13 20.72
CA THR A 54 -4.57 6.36 21.25
C THR A 54 -3.07 6.44 20.95
N GLU A 55 -2.42 5.30 20.79
CA GLU A 55 -0.98 5.21 20.61
C GLU A 55 -0.60 5.05 19.14
N ARG A 56 0.17 6.03 18.63
CA ARG A 56 0.82 5.94 17.33
C ARG A 56 2.20 5.29 17.53
N PRO A 57 2.45 4.11 16.96
CA PRO A 57 3.71 3.42 17.18
C PRO A 57 4.84 4.13 16.44
N THR A 58 5.96 4.34 17.14
CA THR A 58 7.20 4.82 16.53
C THR A 58 8.07 3.61 16.21
N ILE A 59 8.41 3.41 14.94
CA ILE A 59 9.18 2.26 14.47
C ILE A 59 10.39 2.78 13.70
N ALA A 60 11.58 2.35 14.10
CA ALA A 60 12.82 2.75 13.44
C ALA A 60 12.86 2.26 11.99
N ASN A 61 13.40 3.10 11.10
CA ASN A 61 13.53 2.83 9.66
C ASN A 61 12.17 2.52 8.98
N ALA A 62 11.08 3.10 9.48
CA ALA A 62 9.75 2.92 8.93
C ALA A 62 8.96 4.23 8.88
N GLN A 63 8.02 4.28 7.95
CA GLN A 63 6.94 5.26 7.90
C GLN A 63 5.68 4.63 8.48
N VAL A 64 5.08 5.31 9.47
CA VAL A 64 3.84 4.87 10.11
C VAL A 64 2.72 5.85 9.79
N ARG A 65 1.59 5.33 9.30
CA ARG A 65 0.38 6.12 9.04
C ARG A 65 -0.81 5.50 9.76
N CYS A 66 -1.41 6.22 10.69
CA CYS A 66 -2.53 5.74 11.49
C CYS A 66 -3.86 6.37 11.06
N LEU A 67 -4.91 5.55 11.12
CA LEU A 67 -6.32 5.87 10.93
C LEU A 67 -7.10 5.34 12.13
N VAL A 68 -8.42 5.59 12.18
CA VAL A 68 -9.29 5.11 13.26
C VAL A 68 -9.20 3.59 13.43
N SER A 69 -9.16 2.85 12.32
CA SER A 69 -9.14 1.38 12.33
C SER A 69 -7.75 0.75 12.56
N GLY A 70 -6.68 1.54 12.70
CA GLY A 70 -5.32 1.03 12.91
C GLY A 70 -4.22 1.78 12.16
N CYS A 71 -3.01 1.21 12.14
CA CYS A 71 -1.82 1.83 11.58
C CYS A 71 -1.18 0.97 10.48
N ARG A 72 -0.85 1.60 9.35
CA ARG A 72 -0.01 1.00 8.31
C ARG A 72 1.44 1.33 8.59
N VAL A 73 2.27 0.29 8.66
CA VAL A 73 3.73 0.38 8.80
C VAL A 73 4.36 0.04 7.47
N LYS A 74 5.29 0.88 7.00
CA LYS A 74 6.07 0.62 5.79
C LYS A 74 7.55 0.86 6.09
N CYS A 75 8.39 -0.16 5.95
CA CYS A 75 9.84 -0.01 6.08
C CYS A 75 10.39 0.89 4.97
N ASN A 76 11.44 1.65 5.30
CA ASN A 76 12.20 2.44 4.35
C ASN A 76 12.91 1.54 3.33
N THR A 77 13.34 2.12 2.21
CA THR A 77 14.10 1.40 1.17
C THR A 77 15.35 0.75 1.77
N GLY A 78 15.60 -0.51 1.43
CA GLY A 78 16.71 -1.29 1.98
C GLY A 78 16.42 -1.95 3.34
N TYR A 79 15.19 -1.84 3.85
CA TYR A 79 14.77 -2.49 5.10
C TYR A 79 13.55 -3.38 4.89
N ARG A 80 13.43 -4.44 5.68
CA ARG A 80 12.27 -5.34 5.76
C ARG A 80 11.93 -5.65 7.20
N LEU A 81 10.67 -6.02 7.43
CA LEU A 81 10.23 -6.64 8.68
C LEU A 81 10.94 -7.97 8.88
N GLN A 82 10.97 -8.48 10.11
CA GLN A 82 11.50 -9.82 10.42
C GLN A 82 10.85 -10.93 9.58
N SER A 83 9.60 -10.72 9.14
CA SER A 83 8.86 -11.62 8.25
C SER A 83 9.29 -11.54 6.77
N GLY A 84 10.22 -10.65 6.42
CA GLY A 84 10.66 -10.41 5.04
C GLY A 84 9.77 -9.46 4.23
N TYR A 85 8.66 -8.99 4.80
CA TYR A 85 7.77 -8.03 4.14
C TYR A 85 8.24 -6.59 4.29
N VAL A 86 7.90 -5.73 3.33
CA VAL A 86 8.21 -4.29 3.37
C VAL A 86 7.16 -3.49 4.14
N SER A 87 5.98 -4.06 4.38
CA SER A 87 4.90 -3.38 5.09
C SER A 87 4.04 -4.33 5.92
N ALA A 88 3.45 -3.80 6.99
CA ALA A 88 2.51 -4.47 7.87
C ALA A 88 1.29 -3.59 8.14
N MET A 89 0.17 -4.23 8.49
CA MET A 89 -1.04 -3.55 8.98
C MET A 89 -1.23 -3.92 10.45
N LEU A 90 -1.30 -2.90 11.29
CA LEU A 90 -1.68 -3.00 12.70
C LEU A 90 -3.16 -2.61 12.79
N LEU A 91 -3.99 -3.49 13.31
CA LEU A 91 -5.43 -3.25 13.46
C LEU A 91 -5.71 -2.68 14.84
N CYS A 92 -6.67 -1.75 14.95
CA CYS A 92 -7.12 -1.26 16.24
C CYS A 92 -8.18 -2.21 16.83
N ASN A 93 -7.96 -2.71 18.04
CA ASN A 93 -9.00 -3.35 18.83
C ASN A 93 -9.75 -2.29 19.62
N HIS A 94 -10.92 -1.88 19.16
CA HIS A 94 -11.72 -0.86 19.82
C HIS A 94 -12.30 -1.29 21.19
N ASN A 95 -12.25 -2.58 21.53
CA ASN A 95 -12.68 -3.05 22.86
C ASN A 95 -11.57 -2.85 23.91
N THR A 96 -10.31 -2.92 23.50
CA THR A 96 -9.15 -2.83 24.42
C THR A 96 -8.28 -1.60 24.16
N ASP A 97 -8.59 -0.81 23.14
CA ASP A 97 -7.79 0.32 22.63
C ASP A 97 -6.35 -0.04 22.25
N GLN A 98 -6.08 -1.31 21.96
CA GLN A 98 -4.75 -1.82 21.64
C GLN A 98 -4.60 -2.14 20.16
N LEU A 99 -3.37 -1.97 19.66
CA LEU A 99 -3.01 -2.43 18.33
C LEU A 99 -2.84 -3.95 18.31
N ILE A 100 -3.28 -4.59 17.23
CA ILE A 100 -3.19 -6.02 16.97
C ILE A 100 -2.37 -6.23 15.70
N TYR A 101 -1.47 -7.21 15.74
CA TYR A 101 -0.73 -7.71 14.59
C TYR A 101 -0.88 -9.23 14.51
N HIS A 102 -1.40 -9.75 13.40
CA HIS A 102 -1.68 -11.19 13.20
C HIS A 102 -2.44 -11.83 14.37
N SER A 103 -3.55 -11.21 14.76
CA SER A 103 -4.43 -11.69 15.85
C SER A 103 -3.80 -11.71 17.24
N ARG A 104 -2.65 -11.05 17.45
CA ARG A 104 -2.00 -10.89 18.76
C ARG A 104 -1.82 -9.42 19.11
N PRO A 105 -1.79 -9.04 20.40
CA PRO A 105 -1.41 -7.70 20.81
C PRO A 105 -0.07 -7.32 20.20
N TRP A 106 -0.01 -6.13 19.62
CA TRP A 106 1.19 -5.62 18.97
C TRP A 106 2.26 -5.27 20.01
N THR A 107 3.51 -5.60 19.68
CA THR A 107 4.70 -5.13 20.37
C THR A 107 5.68 -4.56 19.36
N PRO A 108 6.53 -3.58 19.73
CA PRO A 108 7.47 -2.95 18.81
C PRO A 108 8.40 -3.96 18.11
N SER A 109 8.80 -5.02 18.82
CA SER A 109 9.71 -6.06 18.30
C SER A 109 9.15 -6.82 17.09
N LEU A 110 7.82 -6.94 16.97
CA LEU A 110 7.18 -7.65 15.85
C LEU A 110 7.22 -6.86 14.53
N THR A 111 7.42 -5.55 14.62
CA THR A 111 7.42 -4.65 13.46
C THR A 111 8.75 -3.94 13.22
N THR A 112 9.83 -4.43 13.84
CA THR A 112 11.17 -3.89 13.62
C THR A 112 11.59 -4.06 12.16
N CYS A 113 12.01 -2.96 11.53
CA CYS A 113 12.58 -2.97 10.19
C CYS A 113 14.11 -3.14 10.27
N THR A 114 14.63 -4.22 9.72
CA THR A 114 16.06 -4.55 9.65
C THR A 114 16.59 -4.40 8.23
N ASN A 115 17.86 -4.05 8.08
CA ASN A 115 18.52 -3.95 6.78
C ASN A 115 18.62 -5.34 6.12
N VAL A 116 18.57 -5.37 4.78
CA VAL A 116 18.52 -6.59 3.96
C VAL A 116 19.62 -6.54 2.92
#